data_AF-A0A2D7K5R2-F1
#
_entry.id   AF-A0A2D7K5R2-F1
#
_cell.length_a   1.000
_cell.length_b   1.000
_cell.length_c   1.000
_cell.angle_alpha   90.00
_cell.angle_beta   90.00
_cell.angle_gamma   90.00
#
_symmetry.space_group_name_H-M   'P 1'
#
loop_
_entity.id
_entity.type
_entity.pdbx_description
1 polymer ?
#
loop_
_entity_poly.entity_id
_entity_poly.type
_entity_poly.pdbx_seq_one_letter_code
_entity_poly.pdbx_strand_id
1 'polypeptide(L)'
;MKYLYAILPIVLTSCGISNTKEIEELKNKIELLSEDIEEHNTESVLMKKEVEEHRIEIVELSKELLEHEKDFKKMDLSKSEKREVYEHYSKDSLELEETIKHFIKDSIELEEILEHLNKDSAKIKKLQEKVIELS
;
A
#
# COMPACT_ATOMS: atom_id res chain seq x y z
N MET A 1 82.59 -3.25 -22.18
CA MET A 1 81.85 -4.10 -21.22
C MET A 1 81.32 -3.24 -20.09
N LYS A 2 80.01 -2.95 -20.09
CA LYS A 2 79.12 -2.94 -18.93
C LYS A 2 77.76 -2.39 -19.40
N TYR A 3 76.90 -3.33 -19.78
CA TYR A 3 75.46 -3.11 -19.85
C TYR A 3 74.96 -2.83 -18.44
N LEU A 4 74.23 -1.74 -18.25
CA LEU A 4 73.35 -1.57 -17.10
C LEU A 4 72.03 -1.03 -17.63
N TYR A 5 71.14 -1.98 -17.88
CA TYR A 5 69.71 -1.76 -18.05
C TYR A 5 69.19 -1.00 -16.83
N ALA A 6 68.87 0.28 -17.01
CA ALA A 6 67.99 0.97 -16.08
C ALA A 6 66.57 0.47 -16.36
N ILE A 7 66.16 -0.47 -15.51
CA ILE A 7 64.81 -1.02 -15.43
C ILE A 7 63.86 0.15 -15.20
N LEU A 8 62.95 0.35 -16.16
CA LEU A 8 61.75 1.16 -16.02
C LEU A 8 60.82 0.41 -15.04
N PRO A 9 60.47 0.94 -13.85
CA PRO A 9 59.29 0.48 -13.16
C PRO A 9 58.12 1.27 -13.74
N ILE A 10 57.42 0.63 -14.68
CA ILE A 10 56.05 0.98 -15.02
C ILE A 10 55.24 0.82 -13.73
N VAL A 11 55.00 1.91 -13.02
CA VAL A 11 53.96 1.95 -11.98
C VAL A 11 52.66 2.36 -12.68
N LEU A 12 52.05 1.39 -13.37
CA LEU A 12 50.66 1.45 -13.85
C LEU A 12 49.80 0.48 -13.05
N THR A 13 49.76 0.65 -11.73
CA THR A 13 48.81 -0.10 -10.89
C THR A 13 48.30 0.78 -9.75
N SER A 14 47.52 1.82 -10.05
CA SER A 14 46.64 2.41 -9.03
C SER A 14 45.29 2.92 -9.56
N CYS A 15 44.83 2.48 -10.73
CA CYS A 15 43.48 2.81 -11.22
C CYS A 15 42.45 1.68 -11.04
N GLY A 16 42.81 0.54 -10.42
CA GLY A 16 41.92 -0.64 -10.36
C GLY A 16 41.09 -0.81 -9.08
N ILE A 17 41.40 -0.09 -7.99
CA ILE A 17 40.78 -0.34 -6.66
C ILE A 17 39.59 0.59 -6.39
N SER A 18 39.52 1.78 -7.00
CA SER A 18 38.39 2.72 -6.82
C SER A 18 37.10 2.17 -7.41
N ASN A 19 37.19 1.68 -8.66
CA ASN A 19 36.01 1.26 -9.43
C ASN A 19 35.31 0.05 -8.80
N THR A 20 36.03 -0.88 -8.15
CA THR A 20 35.41 -2.08 -7.54
C THR A 20 34.57 -1.74 -6.32
N LYS A 21 34.99 -0.75 -5.53
CA LYS A 21 34.23 -0.31 -4.35
C LYS A 21 32.98 0.45 -4.77
N GLU A 22 33.10 1.32 -5.76
CA GLU A 22 31.99 2.10 -6.31
C GLU A 22 30.93 1.17 -6.95
N ILE A 23 31.34 0.16 -7.72
CA ILE A 23 30.42 -0.85 -8.29
C ILE A 23 29.68 -1.63 -7.19
N GLU A 24 30.37 -2.01 -6.12
CA GLU A 24 29.73 -2.74 -5.02
C GLU A 24 28.73 -1.86 -4.25
N GLU A 25 29.06 -0.58 -4.04
CA GLU A 25 28.13 0.40 -3.46
C GLU A 25 26.88 0.61 -4.32
N LEU A 26 27.03 0.61 -5.66
CA LEU A 26 25.89 0.74 -6.58
C LEU A 26 25.02 -0.52 -6.59
N LYS A 27 25.60 -1.71 -6.55
CA LYS A 27 24.84 -2.98 -6.42
C LYS A 27 24.00 -3.00 -5.15
N ASN A 28 24.59 -2.64 -4.01
CA ASN A 28 23.86 -2.57 -2.74
C ASN A 28 22.69 -1.58 -2.81
N LYS A 29 22.87 -0.44 -3.49
CA LYS A 29 21.76 0.52 -3.71
C LYS A 29 20.67 -0.07 -4.59
N ILE A 30 21.01 -0.80 -5.65
CA ILE A 30 20.01 -1.46 -6.52
C ILE A 30 19.23 -2.51 -5.74
N GLU A 31 19.91 -3.30 -4.91
CA GLU A 31 19.28 -4.33 -4.07
C GLU A 31 18.27 -3.70 -3.10
N LEU A 32 18.68 -2.68 -2.34
CA LEU A 32 17.78 -1.94 -1.44
C LEU A 32 16.58 -1.33 -2.17
N LEU A 33 16.79 -0.70 -3.33
CA LEU A 33 15.68 -0.15 -4.12
C LEU A 33 14.75 -1.25 -4.67
N SER A 34 15.26 -2.47 -4.87
CA SER A 34 14.44 -3.61 -5.31
C SER A 34 13.57 -4.12 -4.17
N GLU A 35 14.14 -4.23 -2.96
CA GLU A 35 13.41 -4.57 -1.75
C GLU A 35 12.27 -3.56 -1.48
N ASP A 36 12.55 -2.26 -1.55
CA ASP A 36 11.53 -1.21 -1.38
C ASP A 36 10.37 -1.34 -2.39
N ILE A 37 10.66 -1.68 -3.66
CA ILE A 37 9.63 -1.89 -4.70
C ILE A 37 8.77 -3.11 -4.38
N GLU A 38 9.38 -4.20 -3.91
CA GLU A 38 8.66 -5.43 -3.55
C GLU A 38 7.76 -5.22 -2.33
N GLU A 39 8.26 -4.49 -1.32
CA GLU A 39 7.48 -4.10 -0.14
C GLU A 39 6.26 -3.27 -0.54
N HIS A 40 6.46 -2.19 -1.29
CA HIS A 40 5.37 -1.35 -1.78
C HIS A 40 4.35 -2.13 -2.62
N ASN A 41 4.82 -3.07 -3.46
CA ASN A 41 3.91 -3.89 -4.26
C ASN A 41 3.07 -4.82 -3.38
N THR A 42 3.68 -5.42 -2.36
CA THR A 42 3.00 -6.30 -1.41
C THR A 42 1.95 -5.52 -0.62
N GLU A 43 2.32 -4.37 -0.07
CA GLU A 43 1.40 -3.50 0.66
C GLU A 43 0.24 -3.01 -0.23
N SER A 44 0.53 -2.64 -1.48
CA SER A 44 -0.50 -2.25 -2.44
C SER A 44 -1.53 -3.35 -2.69
N VAL A 45 -1.09 -4.60 -2.79
CA VAL A 45 -1.99 -5.75 -2.99
C VAL A 45 -2.86 -5.98 -1.76
N LEU A 46 -2.29 -5.88 -0.56
CA LEU A 46 -3.03 -6.03 0.69
C LEU A 46 -4.09 -4.93 0.87
N MET A 47 -3.72 -3.67 0.66
CA MET A 47 -4.67 -2.55 0.75
C MET A 47 -5.82 -2.67 -0.26
N LYS A 48 -5.54 -3.11 -1.49
CA LYS A 48 -6.61 -3.36 -2.49
C LYS A 48 -7.57 -4.46 -2.05
N LYS A 49 -7.06 -5.50 -1.39
CA LYS A 49 -7.87 -6.59 -0.85
C LYS A 49 -8.76 -6.08 0.29
N GLU A 50 -8.22 -5.27 1.19
CA GLU A 50 -8.95 -4.64 2.30
C GLU A 50 -10.07 -3.71 1.80
N VAL A 51 -9.79 -2.87 0.79
CA VAL A 51 -10.82 -2.03 0.15
C VAL A 51 -11.94 -2.88 -0.45
N GLU A 52 -11.62 -4.03 -1.06
CA GLU A 52 -12.65 -4.91 -1.60
C GLU A 52 -13.46 -5.61 -0.51
N GLU A 53 -12.83 -6.00 0.61
CA GLU A 53 -13.52 -6.53 1.79
C GLU A 53 -14.47 -5.50 2.38
N HIS A 54 -14.04 -4.23 2.52
CA HIS A 54 -14.92 -3.14 2.95
C HIS A 54 -16.11 -2.94 2.00
N ARG A 55 -15.91 -3.05 0.67
CA ARG A 55 -17.00 -2.93 -0.31
C ARG A 55 -18.04 -4.03 -0.14
N ILE A 56 -17.61 -5.26 0.13
CA ILE A 56 -18.52 -6.38 0.40
C ILE A 56 -19.32 -6.09 1.67
N GLU A 57 -18.65 -5.69 2.75
CA GLU A 57 -19.28 -5.39 4.05
C GLU A 57 -20.30 -4.25 3.93
N ILE A 58 -19.97 -3.16 3.22
CA ILE A 58 -20.90 -2.06 2.94
C ILE A 58 -22.17 -2.57 2.26
N VAL A 59 -22.04 -3.47 1.28
CA VAL A 59 -23.18 -4.04 0.56
C VAL A 59 -24.02 -4.94 1.46
N GLU A 60 -23.39 -5.73 2.32
CA GLU A 60 -24.07 -6.62 3.27
C GLU A 60 -24.84 -5.83 4.34
N LEU A 61 -24.19 -4.86 4.99
CA LEU A 61 -24.83 -3.98 5.97
C LEU A 61 -25.95 -3.14 5.34
N SER A 62 -25.78 -2.69 4.09
CA SER A 62 -26.85 -1.97 3.37
C SER A 62 -28.07 -2.87 3.09
N LYS A 63 -27.86 -4.17 2.85
CA LYS A 63 -28.98 -5.12 2.70
C LYS A 63 -29.67 -5.35 4.04
N GLU A 64 -28.89 -5.53 5.11
CA GLU A 64 -29.43 -5.70 6.47
C GLU A 64 -30.31 -4.51 6.87
N LEU A 65 -29.84 -3.28 6.63
CA LEU A 65 -30.62 -2.06 6.88
C LEU A 65 -31.96 -2.05 6.11
N LEU A 66 -31.97 -2.48 4.86
CA LEU A 66 -33.20 -2.59 4.04
C LEU A 66 -34.14 -3.72 4.51
N GLU A 67 -33.58 -4.82 5.00
CA GLU A 67 -34.35 -5.94 5.56
C GLU A 67 -34.99 -5.53 6.88
N HIS A 68 -34.24 -4.85 7.74
CA HIS A 68 -34.72 -4.29 8.99
C HIS A 68 -35.93 -3.37 8.75
N GLU A 69 -35.85 -2.47 7.77
CA GLU A 69 -36.96 -1.56 7.40
C GLU A 69 -38.20 -2.34 6.95
N LYS A 70 -38.02 -3.37 6.13
CA LYS A 70 -39.12 -4.22 5.65
C LYS A 70 -39.77 -4.99 6.78
N ASP A 71 -38.97 -5.51 7.71
CA ASP A 71 -39.47 -6.32 8.81
C ASP A 71 -40.23 -5.46 9.81
N PHE A 72 -39.72 -4.27 10.17
CA PHE A 72 -40.45 -3.29 10.97
C PHE A 72 -41.83 -2.97 10.36
N LYS A 73 -41.91 -2.78 9.04
CA LYS A 73 -43.18 -2.49 8.35
C LYS A 73 -44.19 -3.66 8.35
N LYS A 74 -43.73 -4.90 8.47
CA LYS A 74 -44.59 -6.09 8.51
C LYS A 74 -45.10 -6.41 9.91
N MET A 75 -44.52 -5.83 10.96
CA MET A 75 -44.90 -6.14 12.33
C MET A 75 -46.33 -5.64 12.62
N ASP A 76 -47.18 -6.55 13.12
CA ASP A 76 -48.51 -6.20 13.61
C ASP A 76 -48.43 -5.90 15.11
N LEU A 77 -48.27 -4.62 15.43
CA LEU A 77 -48.03 -4.12 16.79
C LEU A 77 -49.16 -3.20 17.26
N SER A 78 -49.50 -3.27 18.54
CA SER A 78 -50.35 -2.28 19.18
C SER A 78 -49.68 -0.89 19.21
N LYS A 79 -50.46 0.17 19.46
CA LYS A 79 -49.92 1.55 19.52
C LYS A 79 -48.82 1.72 20.58
N SER A 80 -48.89 1.01 21.70
CA SER A 80 -47.86 1.08 22.75
C SER A 80 -46.58 0.36 22.34
N GLU A 81 -46.70 -0.83 21.75
CA GLU A 81 -45.55 -1.63 21.28
C GLU A 81 -44.83 -0.94 20.11
N LYS A 82 -45.57 -0.28 19.22
CA LYS A 82 -44.98 0.47 18.08
C LYS A 82 -43.97 1.51 18.50
N ARG A 83 -44.14 2.17 19.64
CA ARG A 83 -43.22 3.22 20.09
C ARG A 83 -41.88 2.63 20.51
N GLU A 84 -41.92 1.63 21.39
CA GLU A 84 -40.73 0.96 21.90
C GLU A 84 -39.95 0.29 20.77
N VAL A 85 -40.65 -0.45 19.90
CA VAL A 85 -40.03 -1.09 18.73
C VAL A 85 -39.45 -0.07 17.76
N TYR A 86 -40.12 1.08 17.53
CA TYR A 86 -39.58 2.14 16.67
C TYR A 86 -38.31 2.77 17.23
N GLU A 87 -38.22 2.94 18.55
CA GLU A 87 -37.04 3.51 19.21
C GLU A 87 -35.83 2.58 19.06
N HIS A 88 -36.03 1.28 19.31
CA HIS A 88 -35.01 0.26 19.05
C HIS A 88 -34.63 0.18 17.57
N TYR A 89 -35.63 0.09 16.68
CA TYR A 89 -35.41 0.05 15.24
C TYR A 89 -34.56 1.23 14.75
N SER A 90 -34.89 2.44 15.21
CA SER A 90 -34.20 3.66 14.80
C SER A 90 -32.77 3.69 15.29
N LYS A 91 -32.53 3.20 16.52
CA LYS A 91 -31.19 3.12 17.10
C LYS A 91 -30.31 2.15 16.32
N ASP A 92 -30.79 0.92 16.11
CA ASP A 92 -30.01 -0.12 15.43
C ASP A 92 -29.73 0.28 13.97
N SER A 93 -30.70 0.91 13.30
CA SER A 93 -30.52 1.45 11.95
C SER A 93 -29.47 2.55 11.89
N LEU A 94 -29.42 3.43 12.91
CA LEU A 94 -28.40 4.49 13.00
C LEU A 94 -27.00 3.89 13.20
N GLU A 95 -26.87 2.87 14.04
CA GLU A 95 -25.59 2.17 14.29
C GLU A 95 -25.08 1.49 13.00
N LEU A 96 -25.96 0.85 12.23
CA LEU A 96 -25.62 0.30 10.91
C LEU A 96 -25.17 1.38 9.92
N GLU A 97 -25.91 2.50 9.84
CA GLU A 97 -25.55 3.63 8.96
C GLU A 97 -24.20 4.25 9.32
N GLU A 98 -23.89 4.38 10.61
CA GLU A 98 -22.59 4.87 11.09
C GLU A 98 -21.47 3.90 10.71
N THR A 99 -21.71 2.59 10.87
CA THR A 99 -20.74 1.55 10.49
C THR A 99 -20.44 1.59 8.99
N ILE A 100 -21.47 1.72 8.15
CA ILE A 100 -21.30 1.86 6.70
C ILE A 100 -20.47 3.11 6.36
N LYS A 101 -20.73 4.25 7.02
CA LYS A 101 -19.97 5.48 6.80
C LYS A 101 -18.50 5.30 7.17
N HIS A 102 -18.19 4.56 8.22
CA HIS A 102 -16.81 4.24 8.60
C HIS A 102 -16.11 3.42 7.53
N PHE A 103 -16.71 2.33 7.04
CA PHE A 103 -16.11 1.54 5.96
C PHE A 103 -15.88 2.36 4.68
N ILE A 104 -16.81 3.24 4.32
CA ILE A 104 -16.65 4.12 3.15
C ILE A 104 -15.46 5.05 3.36
N LYS A 105 -15.38 5.69 4.54
CA LYS A 105 -14.31 6.62 4.88
C LYS A 105 -12.95 5.92 4.84
N ASP A 106 -12.83 4.78 5.52
CA ASP A 106 -11.57 4.03 5.60
C ASP A 106 -11.14 3.54 4.22
N SER A 107 -12.07 3.12 3.37
CA SER A 107 -11.79 2.74 1.98
C SER A 107 -11.23 3.89 1.15
N ILE A 108 -11.76 5.10 1.32
CA ILE A 108 -11.25 6.30 0.63
C ILE A 108 -9.83 6.63 1.10
N GLU A 109 -9.59 6.59 2.42
CA GLU A 109 -8.26 6.85 2.99
C GLU A 109 -7.22 5.81 2.48
N LEU A 110 -7.60 4.53 2.39
CA LEU A 110 -6.76 3.49 1.79
C LEU A 110 -6.47 3.72 0.30
N GLU A 111 -7.47 4.15 -0.48
CA GLU A 111 -7.30 4.49 -1.90
C GLU A 111 -6.34 5.69 -2.09
N GLU A 112 -6.37 6.69 -1.21
CA GLU A 112 -5.42 7.81 -1.20
C GLU A 112 -3.98 7.35 -0.89
N ILE A 113 -3.81 6.50 0.12
CA ILE A 113 -2.51 5.91 0.47
C ILE A 113 -1.96 5.10 -0.71
N LEU A 114 -2.81 4.30 -1.36
CA LEU A 114 -2.46 3.55 -2.56
C LEU A 114 -1.95 4.44 -3.69
N GLU A 115 -2.56 5.61 -3.91
CA GLU A 115 -2.07 6.58 -4.90
C GLU A 115 -0.65 7.06 -4.56
N HIS A 116 -0.41 7.42 -3.30
CA HIS A 116 0.89 7.85 -2.82
C HIS A 116 1.95 6.75 -2.99
N LEU A 117 1.64 5.52 -2.58
CA LEU A 117 2.53 4.37 -2.67
C LEU A 117 2.90 4.05 -4.12
N ASN A 118 1.94 4.14 -5.05
CA ASN A 118 2.19 3.97 -6.48
C ASN A 118 3.11 5.06 -7.04
N LYS A 119 2.90 6.31 -6.62
CA LYS A 119 3.75 7.45 -7.03
C LYS A 119 5.18 7.28 -6.52
N ASP A 120 5.36 6.84 -5.29
CA ASP A 120 6.68 6.63 -4.71
C ASP A 120 7.38 5.42 -5.33
N SER A 121 6.67 4.31 -5.56
CA SER A 121 7.17 3.17 -6.33
C SER A 121 7.66 3.57 -7.72
N ALA A 122 6.94 4.46 -8.42
CA ALA A 122 7.37 4.97 -9.72
C ALA A 122 8.63 5.84 -9.64
N LYS A 123 8.83 6.59 -8.55
CA LYS A 123 10.08 7.35 -8.32
C LYS A 123 11.24 6.41 -8.01
N ILE A 124 11.03 5.38 -7.19
CA ILE A 124 12.04 4.39 -6.82
C ILE A 124 12.51 3.64 -8.07
N LYS A 125 11.60 3.20 -8.95
CA LYS A 125 11.95 2.60 -10.25
C LYS A 125 12.85 3.51 -11.10
N LYS A 126 12.52 4.80 -11.21
CA LYS A 126 13.36 5.77 -11.93
C LYS A 126 14.73 5.97 -11.29
N LEU A 127 14.83 5.90 -9.96
CA LEU A 127 16.10 5.95 -9.26
C LEU A 127 16.93 4.69 -9.54
N GLN A 128 16.30 3.53 -9.50
CA GLN A 128 16.94 2.26 -9.81
C GLN A 128 17.51 2.25 -11.23
N GLU A 129 16.73 2.69 -12.23
CA GLU A 129 17.20 2.86 -13.62
C GLU A 129 18.44 3.75 -13.71
N LYS A 130 18.45 4.90 -13.02
CA LYS A 130 19.61 5.80 -12.98
C LYS A 130 20.84 5.17 -12.32
N VAL A 131 20.64 4.38 -11.26
CA VAL A 131 21.76 3.70 -10.59
C VAL A 131 22.34 2.62 -11.53
N ILE A 132 21.50 1.90 -12.27
CA ILE A 132 21.92 0.93 -13.29
C ILE A 132 22.71 1.61 -14.41
N GLU A 133 22.26 2.78 -14.90
CA GLU A 133 22.98 3.56 -15.93
C GLU A 133 24.37 4.03 -15.49
N LEU A 134 24.58 4.20 -14.17
CA LEU A 134 25.84 4.64 -13.58
C LEU A 134 26.77 3.49 -13.18
N SER A 135 26.29 2.24 -13.21
CA SER A 135 27.03 1.01 -12.83
C SER A 135 27.73 0.36 -14.03
#